data_AF-A0A969EZ66-F1
#
_entry.id   AF-A0A969EZ66-F1
#
_cell.length_a   1.000
_cell.length_b   1.000
_cell.length_c   1.000
_cell.angle_alpha   90.00
_cell.angle_beta   90.00
_cell.angle_gamma   90.00
#
_symmetry.space_group_name_H-M   'P 1'
#
loop_
_entity.id
_entity.type
_entity.pdbx_description
1 polymer ?
#
loop_
_entity_poly.entity_id
_entity_poly.type
_entity_poly.pdbx_seq_one_letter_code
_entity_poly.pdbx_strand_id
1 'polypeptide(L)'
;MLEQNWVRTGFSVLLAIGAVSGITLMQRQRVLQGAVNVPSPEQQAQQENLYIQSLNSLPSQGFGFNNVIADWTFLRFLQYVGDDQARQATGYAVAPGFFDVITKRDPRFLEPYIFFIWDLCPMT
;
A
#
# COMPACT_ATOMS: atom_id res chain seq x y z
N MET A 1 -43.98 21.79 -24.12
CA MET A 1 -42.72 21.00 -24.19
C MET A 1 -41.54 21.68 -23.50
N LEU A 2 -41.39 23.02 -23.56
CA LEU A 2 -40.26 23.73 -22.92
C LEU A 2 -40.28 23.63 -21.37
N GLU A 3 -41.43 23.83 -20.72
CA GLU A 3 -41.58 23.78 -19.25
C GLU A 3 -41.14 22.45 -18.61
N GLN A 4 -41.39 21.32 -19.27
CA GLN A 4 -41.09 19.98 -18.72
C GLN A 4 -39.59 19.65 -18.71
N ASN A 5 -38.82 20.26 -19.62
CA ASN A 5 -37.38 20.04 -19.68
C ASN A 5 -36.64 20.79 -18.56
N TRP A 6 -37.11 21.98 -18.16
CA TRP A 6 -36.54 22.77 -17.06
C TRP A 6 -36.70 22.08 -15.70
N VAL A 7 -37.86 21.46 -15.47
CA VAL A 7 -38.09 20.67 -14.25
C VAL A 7 -37.16 19.45 -14.20
N ARG A 8 -36.92 18.79 -15.35
CA ARG A 8 -36.08 17.60 -15.44
C ARG A 8 -34.59 17.91 -15.27
N THR A 9 -34.08 19.00 -15.86
CA THR A 9 -32.70 19.45 -15.63
C THR A 9 -32.50 19.95 -14.21
N GLY A 10 -33.46 20.70 -13.64
CA GLY A 10 -33.40 21.14 -12.24
C GLY A 10 -33.28 19.96 -11.26
N PHE A 11 -34.09 18.92 -11.44
CA PHE A 11 -34.03 17.72 -10.61
C PHE A 11 -32.69 16.97 -10.75
N SER A 12 -32.17 16.87 -11.97
CA SER A 12 -30.90 16.17 -12.24
C SER A 12 -29.69 16.89 -11.60
N VAL A 13 -29.68 18.23 -11.63
CA VAL A 13 -28.63 19.04 -11.00
C VAL A 13 -28.67 18.90 -9.48
N LEU A 14 -29.85 18.91 -8.87
CA LEU A 14 -30.02 18.69 -7.44
C LEU A 14 -29.49 17.33 -6.99
N LEU A 15 -29.77 16.28 -7.77
CA LEU A 15 -29.30 14.93 -7.47
C LEU A 15 -27.77 14.80 -7.57
N ALA A 16 -27.16 15.44 -8.58
CA ALA A 16 -25.72 15.49 -8.76
C ALA A 16 -25.02 16.24 -7.60
N ILE A 17 -25.56 17.39 -7.17
CA ILE A 17 -25.03 18.15 -6.03
C ILE A 17 -25.12 17.34 -4.74
N GLY A 18 -26.23 16.61 -4.52
CA GLY A 18 -26.39 15.71 -3.38
C GLY A 18 -25.33 14.62 -3.34
N ALA A 19 -25.06 13.98 -4.49
CA ALA A 19 -24.04 12.93 -4.60
C ALA A 19 -22.63 13.46 -4.30
N VAL A 20 -22.24 14.59 -4.89
CA VAL A 20 -20.91 15.21 -4.67
C VAL A 20 -20.74 15.67 -3.22
N SER A 21 -21.79 16.24 -2.62
CA SER A 21 -21.78 16.66 -1.21
C SER A 21 -21.58 15.47 -0.26
N GLY A 22 -22.26 14.35 -0.53
CA GLY A 22 -22.11 13.11 0.24
C GLY A 22 -20.68 12.54 0.17
N ILE A 23 -20.10 12.50 -1.04
CA ILE A 23 -18.72 12.03 -1.24
C ILE A 23 -17.73 12.93 -0.47
N THR A 24 -17.91 14.25 -0.55
CA THR A 24 -17.01 15.22 0.09
C THR A 24 -17.02 15.10 1.62
N LEU A 25 -18.19 14.89 2.23
CA LEU A 25 -18.32 14.67 3.67
C LEU A 25 -17.66 13.37 4.13
N MET A 26 -17.84 12.27 3.39
CA MET A 26 -17.21 10.98 3.72
C MET A 26 -15.68 11.03 3.57
N GLN A 27 -15.17 11.71 2.55
CA GLN A 27 -13.73 11.86 2.35
C GLN A 27 -13.09 12.70 3.46
N ARG A 28 -13.78 13.75 3.93
CA ARG A 28 -13.27 14.62 5.01
C ARG A 28 -13.02 13.85 6.31
N GLN A 29 -13.90 12.93 6.67
CA GLN A 29 -13.74 12.11 7.88
C GLN A 29 -12.52 11.19 7.78
N ARG A 30 -12.23 10.62 6.60
CA ARG A 30 -11.06 9.78 6.37
C ARG A 30 -9.74 10.57 6.41
N VAL A 31 -9.73 11.78 5.84
CA VAL A 31 -8.54 12.65 5.84
C VAL A 31 -8.21 13.14 7.25
N LEU A 32 -9.22 13.52 8.03
CA LEU A 32 -9.02 13.95 9.42
C LEU A 32 -8.55 12.80 10.32
N GLN A 33 -9.03 11.57 10.08
CA GLN A 33 -8.58 10.38 10.83
C GLN A 33 -7.18 9.93 10.42
N GLY A 34 -6.84 10.01 9.13
CA GLY A 34 -5.50 9.68 8.62
C GLY A 34 -4.41 10.64 9.10
N ALA A 35 -4.75 11.91 9.38
CA ALA A 35 -3.81 12.89 9.93
C ALA A 35 -3.53 12.72 11.44
N VAL A 36 -4.41 12.04 12.18
CA VAL A 36 -4.31 11.89 13.65
C VAL A 36 -3.77 10.52 14.07
N ASN A 37 -3.88 9.51 13.21
CA ASN A 37 -3.52 8.13 13.54
C ASN A 37 -2.34 7.65 12.68
N VAL A 38 -1.22 8.36 12.73
CA VAL A 38 0.04 7.92 12.12
C VAL A 38 0.61 6.82 13.03
N PRO A 39 0.67 5.56 12.58
CA PRO A 39 1.16 4.46 13.41
C PRO A 39 2.65 4.67 13.74
N SER A 40 3.07 4.27 14.94
CA SER A 40 4.48 4.33 15.32
C SER A 40 5.32 3.44 14.39
N PRO A 41 6.63 3.72 14.22
CA PRO A 41 7.52 2.86 13.46
C PRO A 41 7.40 1.36 13.80
N GLU A 42 7.27 1.05 15.09
CA GLU A 42 7.09 -0.32 15.60
C GLU A 42 5.77 -0.93 15.14
N GLN A 43 4.68 -0.16 15.19
CA GLN A 43 3.37 -0.60 14.71
C GLN A 43 3.38 -0.84 13.20
N GLN A 44 4.06 0.01 12.43
CA GLN A 44 4.24 -0.17 10.99
C GLN A 44 5.03 -1.45 10.69
N ALA A 45 6.15 -1.66 11.36
CA ALA A 45 6.94 -2.89 11.23
C ALA A 45 6.13 -4.15 11.61
N GLN A 46 5.28 -4.06 12.63
CA GLN A 46 4.39 -5.14 13.02
C GLN A 46 3.32 -5.42 11.96
N GLN A 47 2.75 -4.39 11.34
CA GLN A 47 1.80 -4.53 10.23
C GLN A 47 2.46 -5.20 9.02
N GLU A 48 3.69 -4.83 8.67
CA GLU A 48 4.43 -5.48 7.59
C GLU A 48 4.74 -6.95 7.89
N ASN A 49 5.10 -7.27 9.14
CA ASN A 49 5.27 -8.65 9.56
C ASN A 49 3.98 -9.48 9.43
N LEU A 50 2.83 -8.93 9.81
CA LEU A 50 1.54 -9.61 9.65
C LEU A 50 1.19 -9.82 8.17
N TYR A 51 1.47 -8.82 7.33
CA TYR A 51 1.32 -8.94 5.88
C TYR A 51 2.19 -10.09 5.33
N ILE A 52 3.48 -10.12 5.66
CA ILE A 52 4.41 -11.17 5.25
C ILE A 52 3.92 -12.56 5.71
N GLN A 53 3.51 -12.68 6.98
CA GLN A 53 3.02 -13.94 7.54
C GLN A 53 1.78 -14.44 6.80
N SER A 54 0.82 -13.55 6.51
CA SER A 54 -0.37 -13.91 5.74
C SER A 54 0.01 -14.41 4.34
N LEU A 55 0.97 -13.77 3.67
CA LEU A 55 1.45 -14.22 2.37
C LEU A 55 2.18 -15.56 2.45
N ASN A 56 2.94 -15.81 3.51
CA ASN A 56 3.64 -17.06 3.70
C ASN A 56 2.72 -18.24 4.04
N SER A 57 1.51 -17.98 4.55
CA SER A 57 0.48 -19.00 4.73
C SER A 57 -0.25 -19.40 3.43
N LEU A 58 -0.13 -18.60 2.37
CA LEU A 58 -0.73 -18.92 1.07
C LEU A 58 0.13 -19.94 0.29
N PRO A 59 -0.48 -20.76 -0.59
CA PRO A 59 0.27 -21.60 -1.51
C PRO A 59 1.25 -20.79 -2.36
N SER A 60 2.46 -21.30 -2.57
CA SER A 60 3.52 -20.63 -3.35
C SER A 60 3.17 -20.41 -4.83
N GLN A 61 2.11 -21.04 -5.32
CA GLN A 61 1.61 -20.86 -6.69
C GLN A 61 0.66 -19.66 -6.83
N GLY A 62 0.28 -19.00 -5.73
CA GLY A 62 -0.36 -17.68 -5.71
C GLY A 62 -1.58 -17.53 -6.62
N PHE A 63 -2.31 -18.62 -6.87
CA PHE A 63 -3.41 -18.70 -7.81
C PHE A 63 -3.08 -18.18 -9.23
N GLY A 64 -1.81 -18.21 -9.63
CA GLY A 64 -1.32 -17.69 -10.92
C GLY A 64 -0.81 -16.24 -10.88
N PHE A 65 -0.87 -15.54 -9.74
CA PHE A 65 -0.47 -14.12 -9.61
C PHE A 65 0.89 -13.92 -8.92
N ASN A 66 1.78 -14.91 -8.96
CA ASN A 66 3.04 -14.89 -8.23
C ASN A 66 3.90 -13.65 -8.49
N ASN A 67 4.05 -13.25 -9.77
CA ASN A 67 4.85 -12.10 -10.14
C ASN A 67 4.28 -10.81 -9.56
N VAL A 68 2.95 -10.61 -9.65
CA VAL A 68 2.28 -9.43 -9.09
C VAL A 68 2.47 -9.36 -7.57
N ILE A 69 2.36 -10.50 -6.89
CA ILE A 69 2.56 -10.52 -5.44
C ILE A 69 4.04 -10.24 -5.11
N ALA A 70 5.00 -10.78 -5.87
CA ALA A 70 6.42 -10.50 -5.70
C ALA A 70 6.74 -9.01 -5.92
N ASP A 71 6.30 -8.43 -7.04
CA ASP A 71 6.48 -7.02 -7.39
C ASP A 71 5.88 -6.10 -6.32
N TRP A 72 4.66 -6.39 -5.87
CA TRP A 72 3.99 -5.59 -4.83
C TRP A 72 4.69 -5.71 -3.47
N THR A 73 5.11 -6.92 -3.12
CA THR A 73 5.91 -7.17 -1.90
C THR A 73 7.21 -6.39 -1.95
N PHE A 74 7.86 -6.35 -3.11
CA PHE A 74 9.07 -5.57 -3.32
C PHE A 74 8.82 -4.07 -3.15
N LEU A 75 7.76 -3.50 -3.74
CA LEU A 75 7.42 -2.09 -3.56
C LEU A 75 7.14 -1.72 -2.10
N ARG A 76 6.57 -2.62 -1.30
CA ARG A 76 6.40 -2.41 0.15
C ARG A 76 7.73 -2.46 0.89
N PHE A 77 8.61 -3.39 0.52
CA PHE A 77 9.97 -3.45 1.05
C PHE A 77 10.72 -2.13 0.81
N LEU A 78 10.61 -1.54 -0.39
CA LEU A 78 11.22 -0.24 -0.71
C LEU A 78 10.77 0.88 0.24
N GLN A 79 9.47 0.91 0.56
CA GLN A 79 8.91 1.89 1.48
C GLN A 79 9.41 1.66 2.91
N TYR A 80 9.50 0.40 3.34
CA TYR A 80 10.03 0.05 4.67
C TYR A 80 11.50 0.44 4.84
N VAL A 81 12.35 0.17 3.85
CA VAL A 81 13.78 0.53 3.94
C VAL A 81 14.05 2.01 3.70
N GLY A 82 13.21 2.69 2.93
CA GLY A 82 13.35 4.10 2.58
C GLY A 82 12.90 5.09 3.66
N ASP A 83 12.16 4.65 4.67
CA ASP A 83 11.80 5.48 5.82
C ASP A 83 12.94 5.49 6.85
N ASP A 84 13.85 6.45 6.70
CA ASP A 84 15.03 6.61 7.58
C ASP A 84 14.65 6.76 9.06
N GLN A 85 13.53 7.45 9.38
CA GLN A 85 13.09 7.66 10.75
C GLN A 85 12.55 6.37 11.36
N ALA A 86 11.71 5.64 10.62
CA ALA A 86 11.19 4.36 11.07
C ALA A 86 12.30 3.29 11.19
N ARG A 87 13.30 3.35 10.31
CA ARG A 87 14.46 2.46 10.31
C ARG A 87 15.40 2.69 11.49
N GLN A 88 15.55 3.91 11.98
CA GLN A 88 16.33 4.16 13.20
C GLN A 88 15.71 3.46 14.43
N ALA A 89 14.39 3.34 14.47
CA ALA A 89 13.68 2.67 15.56
C ALA A 89 13.61 1.14 15.42
N THR A 90 13.42 0.63 14.20
CA THR A 90 13.13 -0.80 13.96
C THR A 90 14.22 -1.58 13.25
N GLY A 91 15.24 -0.89 12.71
CA GLY A 91 16.32 -1.48 11.93
C GLY A 91 15.81 -2.19 10.67
N TYR A 92 16.41 -3.34 10.36
CA TYR A 92 16.06 -4.17 9.20
C TYR A 92 15.38 -5.49 9.59
N ALA A 93 14.80 -5.59 10.79
CA ALA A 93 14.30 -6.85 11.33
C ALA A 93 13.22 -7.52 10.45
N VAL A 94 12.44 -6.73 9.70
CA VAL A 94 11.36 -7.22 8.82
C VAL A 94 11.86 -7.58 7.41
N ALA A 95 13.02 -7.05 7.00
CA ALA A 95 13.55 -7.18 5.64
C ALA A 95 13.69 -8.65 5.16
N PRO A 96 14.21 -9.60 5.96
CA PRO A 96 14.33 -11.00 5.52
C PRO A 96 12.99 -11.64 5.13
N GLY A 97 11.89 -11.25 5.79
CA GLY A 97 10.57 -11.77 5.50
C GLY A 97 10.04 -11.36 4.13
N PHE A 98 10.34 -10.12 3.70
CA PHE A 98 10.01 -9.67 2.34
C PHE A 98 10.73 -10.52 1.29
N PHE A 99 12.03 -10.79 1.47
CA PHE A 99 12.80 -11.59 0.52
C PHE A 99 12.32 -13.04 0.43
N ASP A 100 11.92 -13.64 1.55
CA ASP A 100 11.34 -14.98 1.56
C ASP A 100 10.05 -15.04 0.71
N VAL A 101 9.17 -14.05 0.86
CA VAL A 101 7.92 -13.94 0.09
C VAL A 101 8.18 -13.74 -1.40
N ILE A 102 9.16 -12.89 -1.77
CA ILE A 102 9.53 -12.57 -3.14
C ILE A 102 10.15 -13.79 -3.83
N THR A 103 11.19 -14.38 -3.25
CA THR A 103 11.95 -15.48 -3.87
C THR A 103 11.15 -16.76 -4.02
N LYS A 104 10.23 -17.06 -3.09
CA LYS A 104 9.30 -18.20 -3.21
C LYS A 104 8.33 -18.06 -4.38
N ARG A 105 7.99 -16.83 -4.78
CA ARG A 105 6.99 -16.54 -5.81
C ARG A 105 7.62 -16.30 -7.17
N ASP A 106 8.69 -15.51 -7.19
CA ASP A 106 9.49 -15.28 -8.39
C ASP A 106 10.97 -15.60 -8.10
N PRO A 107 11.41 -16.83 -8.39
CA PRO A 107 12.82 -17.22 -8.27
C PRO A 107 13.76 -16.47 -9.21
N ARG A 108 13.23 -15.78 -10.24
CA ARG A 108 14.03 -15.01 -11.21
C ARG A 108 14.11 -13.52 -10.86
N PHE A 109 13.62 -13.12 -9.69
CA PHE A 109 13.61 -11.75 -9.21
C PHE A 109 15.02 -11.27 -8.79
N LEU A 110 15.94 -11.22 -9.74
CA LEU A 110 17.36 -10.95 -9.51
C LEU A 110 17.76 -9.50 -9.81
N GLU A 111 17.16 -8.87 -10.83
CA GLU A 111 17.54 -7.52 -11.25
C GLU A 111 17.35 -6.45 -10.16
N PRO A 112 16.19 -6.38 -9.47
CA PRO A 112 16.00 -5.37 -8.42
C PRO A 112 16.88 -5.63 -7.18
N TYR A 113 17.25 -6.90 -6.95
CA TYR A 113 18.14 -7.30 -5.86
C TYR A 113 19.56 -6.80 -6.06
N ILE A 114 20.07 -6.89 -7.30
CA ILE A 114 21.41 -6.42 -7.67
C ILE A 114 21.53 -4.90 -7.50
N PHE A 115 20.45 -4.16 -7.76
CA PHE A 115 20.40 -2.71 -7.53
C PHE A 115 20.56 -2.36 -6.03
N PHE A 116 19.88 -3.08 -5.13
CA PHE A 116 19.83 -2.75 -3.70
C PHE A 116 21.07 -3.12 -2.89
N ILE A 117 21.87 -4.09 -3.35
CA ILE A 117 23.10 -4.51 -2.67
C ILE A 117 24.08 -3.34 -2.45
N TRP A 118 24.05 -2.34 -3.35
CA TRP A 118 24.93 -1.17 -3.26
C TRP A 118 24.48 -0.12 -2.25
N ASP A 119 23.18 -0.03 -1.95
CA ASP A 119 22.62 0.96 -1.01
C ASP A 119 22.45 0.43 0.43
N LEU A 120 22.34 -0.90 0.62
CA LEU A 120 22.14 -1.52 1.94
C LEU A 120 23.46 -1.82 2.69
N CYS A 121 24.60 -1.70 2.02
CA CYS A 121 25.91 -1.81 2.64
C CYS A 121 26.36 -0.41 3.12
N PRO A 122 26.53 -0.15 4.42
CA PRO A 122 27.10 1.11 4.85
C PRO A 122 28.53 1.17 4.31
N MET A 123 28.81 2.12 3.42
CA MET A 123 30.20 2.54 3.20
C MET A 123 30.70 3.06 4.55
N THR A 124 31.52 2.23 5.20
CA THR A 124 32.35 2.61 6.34
C THR A 124 33.22 3.82 6.00
#